data_AF-A0A2V3HXL8-F1
#
_entry.id   AF-A0A2V3HXL8-F1
#
_cell.length_a   1.000
_cell.length_b   1.000
_cell.length_c   1.000
_cell.angle_alpha   90.00
_cell.angle_beta   90.00
_cell.angle_gamma   90.00
#
_symmetry.space_group_name_H-M   'P 1'
#
loop_
_entity.id
_entity.type
_entity.pdbx_description
1 polymer ?
#
loop_
_entity_poly.entity_id
_entity_poly.type
_entity_poly.pdbx_seq_one_letter_code
_entity_poly.pdbx_strand_id
1 'polypeptide(L)'
;MARLRHVLLALSGVLLLVMVLYNSEVGFYEYSEANESTRYKLLFAEFASGGCSSTAINTDLAADRMSDCIAPLGTYAATDFTLAAFALFAIAAAPALALSEEGGVKLSRDMAKLLARMRLLLGVVLSLTGVADALGMLTGDGSQLDWGAVFGLPLPSLLVDVLLIGLGAHAIRKSLRRLKSIGEAPDRFAEPWERQGGSSQWKGSIERRKKEGGPPTVGDLRASLKLDEYEDIFQIGTSSELDSMRVGRKCHYCSGQGCQMCNFTGELD
;
A
#
# COMPACT_ATOMS: atom_id res chain seq x y z
N MET A 1 -8.47 17.58 -1.89
CA MET A 1 -7.05 17.87 -1.59
C MET A 1 -6.15 16.62 -1.66
N ALA A 2 -6.55 15.47 -1.11
CA ALA A 2 -5.67 14.30 -1.08
C ALA A 2 -5.35 13.71 -2.49
N ARG A 3 -6.35 13.60 -3.38
CA ARG A 3 -6.14 13.23 -4.80
C ARG A 3 -5.15 14.15 -5.53
N LEU A 4 -5.27 15.46 -5.32
CA LEU A 4 -4.35 16.45 -5.92
C LEU A 4 -2.90 16.23 -5.45
N ARG A 5 -2.70 15.94 -4.16
CA ARG A 5 -1.38 15.63 -3.61
C ARG A 5 -0.73 14.42 -4.27
N HIS A 6 -1.49 13.34 -4.50
CA HIS A 6 -0.97 12.13 -5.14
C HIS A 6 -0.64 12.35 -6.61
N VAL A 7 -1.47 13.13 -7.32
CA VAL A 7 -1.18 13.54 -8.71
C VAL A 7 0.06 14.41 -8.78
N LEU A 8 0.22 15.37 -7.88
CA LEU A 8 1.42 16.20 -7.80
C LEU A 8 2.67 15.37 -7.49
N LEU A 9 2.56 14.36 -6.62
CA LEU A 9 3.65 13.42 -6.34
C LEU A 9 4.07 12.67 -7.62
N ALA A 10 3.12 12.10 -8.36
CA ALA A 10 3.40 11.40 -9.60
C ALA A 10 4.05 12.31 -10.66
N LEU A 11 3.50 13.52 -10.85
CA LEU A 11 4.03 14.50 -11.79
C LEU A 11 5.45 14.93 -11.42
N SER A 12 5.71 15.16 -10.12
CA SER A 12 7.07 15.49 -9.65
C SER A 12 8.06 14.34 -9.90
N GLY A 13 7.62 13.09 -9.73
CA GLY A 13 8.41 11.91 -10.08
C GLY A 13 8.74 11.82 -11.57
N VAL A 14 7.75 12.02 -12.45
CA VAL A 14 7.98 12.04 -13.91
C VAL A 14 8.95 13.15 -14.30
N LEU A 15 8.78 14.35 -13.75
CA LEU A 15 9.66 15.49 -14.01
C LEU A 15 11.11 15.18 -13.60
N LEU A 16 11.31 14.62 -12.41
CA LEU A 16 12.64 14.23 -11.92
C LEU A 16 13.28 13.15 -12.80
N LEU A 17 12.51 12.15 -13.25
CA LEU A 17 13.04 11.11 -14.15
C LEU A 17 13.49 11.70 -15.49
N VAL A 18 12.67 12.58 -16.08
CA VAL A 18 13.00 13.27 -17.34
C VAL A 18 14.22 14.16 -17.15
N MET A 19 14.33 14.86 -16.01
CA MET A 19 15.47 15.69 -15.68
C MET A 19 16.78 14.88 -15.62
N VAL A 20 16.77 13.71 -14.98
CA VAL A 20 17.95 12.83 -14.89
C VAL A 20 18.35 12.33 -16.28
N LEU A 21 17.41 11.82 -17.07
CA LEU A 21 17.68 11.30 -18.42
C LEU A 21 18.14 12.40 -19.38
N TYR A 22 17.53 13.57 -19.31
CA TYR A 22 17.94 14.70 -20.14
C TYR A 22 19.37 15.15 -19.80
N ASN A 23 19.71 15.22 -18.52
CA ASN A 23 21.05 15.57 -18.09
C ASN A 23 22.10 14.56 -18.58
N SER A 24 21.81 13.26 -18.53
CA SER A 24 22.76 12.23 -18.94
C SER A 24 22.94 12.13 -20.46
N GLU A 25 21.87 12.32 -21.24
CA GLU A 25 21.89 12.11 -22.69
C GLU A 25 22.09 13.38 -23.51
N VAL A 26 21.51 14.50 -23.08
CA VAL A 26 21.56 15.78 -23.83
C VAL A 26 22.50 16.78 -23.18
N GLY A 27 22.63 16.73 -21.85
CA GLY A 27 23.43 17.66 -21.06
C GLY A 27 22.68 18.94 -20.72
N PHE A 28 22.84 19.41 -19.49
CA PHE A 28 22.28 20.69 -19.03
C PHE A 28 23.25 21.87 -19.19
N TYR A 29 24.55 21.62 -19.35
CA TYR A 29 25.54 22.66 -19.53
C TYR A 29 25.96 22.75 -20.99
N GLU A 30 25.98 23.96 -21.56
CA GLU A 30 26.47 24.21 -22.91
C GLU A 30 27.66 25.17 -22.81
N TYR A 31 28.82 24.73 -23.28
CA TYR A 31 29.99 25.56 -23.46
C TYR A 31 30.11 25.88 -24.94
N SER A 32 30.34 27.15 -25.28
CA SER A 32 30.54 27.56 -26.66
C SER A 32 31.79 28.39 -26.80
N GLU A 33 32.67 27.94 -27.69
CA GLU A 33 33.91 28.63 -28.03
C GLU A 33 34.09 28.63 -29.55
N ALA A 34 34.38 29.81 -30.11
CA ALA A 34 34.81 30.00 -31.51
C ALA A 34 34.02 29.20 -32.59
N ASN A 35 32.68 29.18 -32.48
CA ASN A 35 31.70 28.51 -33.38
C ASN A 35 31.43 27.01 -33.14
N GLU A 36 32.02 26.39 -32.11
CA GLU A 36 31.63 25.06 -31.67
C GLU A 36 30.87 25.15 -30.34
N SER A 37 29.78 24.41 -30.20
CA SER A 37 29.10 24.26 -28.91
C SER A 37 29.10 22.80 -28.48
N THR A 38 29.67 22.57 -27.30
CA THR A 38 29.77 21.26 -26.68
C THR A 38 28.86 21.22 -25.46
N ARG A 39 28.08 20.15 -25.35
CA ARG A 39 27.19 19.94 -24.22
C ARG A 39 27.80 18.97 -23.23
N TYR A 40 27.64 19.31 -21.96
CA TYR A 40 28.12 18.53 -20.84
C TYR A 40 26.98 18.25 -19.86
N LYS A 41 27.10 17.11 -19.21
CA LYS A 41 26.25 16.74 -18.08
C LYS A 41 26.67 17.55 -16.86
N LEU A 42 25.70 18.06 -16.10
CA LEU A 42 25.96 18.67 -14.79
C LEU A 42 25.95 17.60 -13.70
N LEU A 43 26.95 17.62 -12.82
CA LEU A 43 26.93 16.77 -11.63
C LEU A 43 26.06 17.43 -10.57
N PHE A 44 24.85 16.88 -10.35
CA PHE A 44 23.89 17.45 -9.41
C PHE A 44 24.42 17.57 -7.98
N ALA A 45 25.34 16.68 -7.57
CA ALA A 45 26.02 16.77 -6.29
C ALA A 45 26.78 18.09 -6.11
N GLU A 46 27.67 18.37 -7.06
CA GLU A 46 28.53 19.54 -7.02
C GLU A 46 27.74 20.83 -7.28
N PHE A 47 26.69 20.73 -8.10
CA PHE A 47 25.78 21.85 -8.28
C PHE A 47 25.02 22.19 -6.99
N ALA A 48 24.52 21.18 -6.26
CA ALA A 48 23.75 21.39 -5.03
C ALA A 48 24.63 21.79 -3.84
N SER A 49 25.93 21.43 -3.84
CA SER A 49 26.90 21.88 -2.85
C SER A 49 27.24 23.38 -2.97
N GLY A 50 26.87 24.02 -4.08
CA GLY A 50 27.09 25.45 -4.34
C GLY A 50 28.51 25.78 -4.82
N GLY A 51 29.34 24.77 -5.07
CA GLY A 51 30.72 24.95 -5.57
C GLY A 51 30.78 25.31 -7.07
N CYS A 52 29.73 25.04 -7.82
CA CYS A 52 29.72 25.18 -9.28
C CYS A 52 29.15 26.52 -9.74
N SER A 53 30.03 27.39 -10.26
CA SER A 53 29.65 28.62 -10.97
C SER A 53 29.98 28.50 -12.45
N SER A 54 29.15 29.09 -13.33
CA SER A 54 29.42 29.09 -14.78
C SER A 54 30.76 29.74 -15.12
N THR A 55 31.20 30.72 -14.34
CA THR A 55 32.51 31.36 -14.52
C THR A 55 33.65 30.40 -14.24
N ALA A 56 33.59 29.62 -13.16
CA ALA A 56 34.62 28.63 -12.83
C ALA A 56 34.69 27.51 -13.87
N ILE A 57 33.53 27.00 -14.29
CA ILE A 57 33.46 25.95 -15.32
C ILE A 57 34.06 26.46 -16.65
N ASN A 58 33.69 27.67 -17.08
CA ASN A 58 34.22 28.23 -18.32
C ASN A 58 35.72 28.50 -18.24
N THR A 59 36.26 28.91 -17.09
CA THR A 59 37.70 29.12 -16.94
C THR A 59 38.48 27.81 -17.00
N ASP A 60 37.93 26.73 -16.44
CA ASP A 60 38.56 25.41 -16.51
C ASP A 60 38.53 24.87 -17.95
N LEU A 61 37.40 25.03 -18.64
CA LEU A 61 37.22 24.56 -20.02
C LEU A 61 38.09 25.34 -20.99
N ALA A 62 38.20 26.67 -20.83
CA ALA A 62 39.11 27.49 -21.62
C ALA A 62 40.60 27.16 -21.38
N ALA A 63 40.91 26.47 -20.27
CA ALA A 63 42.25 26.00 -19.95
C ALA A 63 42.49 24.53 -20.36
N ASP A 64 41.60 23.94 -21.19
CA ASP A 64 41.59 22.52 -21.57
C ASP A 64 41.57 21.56 -20.37
N ARG A 65 40.94 21.97 -19.26
CA ARG A 65 40.75 21.16 -18.05
C ARG A 65 39.28 20.81 -17.84
N MET A 66 39.02 19.56 -17.47
CA MET A 66 37.69 19.15 -17.07
C MET A 66 37.39 19.70 -15.67
N SER A 67 36.29 20.42 -15.52
CA SER A 67 35.83 20.91 -14.22
C SER A 67 35.11 19.79 -13.45
N ASP A 68 35.30 19.71 -12.14
CA ASP A 68 34.67 18.70 -11.27
C ASP A 68 33.14 18.81 -11.23
N CYS A 69 32.59 19.92 -11.71
CA CYS A 69 31.16 20.20 -11.80
C CYS A 69 30.45 19.54 -12.98
N ILE A 70 31.21 19.08 -13.98
CA ILE A 70 30.67 18.56 -15.23
C ILE A 70 31.25 17.20 -15.58
N ALA A 71 30.49 16.43 -16.35
CA ALA A 71 30.90 15.12 -16.83
C ALA A 71 30.58 14.98 -18.32
N PRO A 72 31.27 14.09 -19.06
CA PRO A 72 30.91 13.80 -20.44
C PRO A 72 29.53 13.12 -20.49
N LEU A 73 28.83 13.32 -21.60
CA LEU A 73 27.52 12.71 -21.87
C LEU A 73 27.61 11.18 -21.82
N GLY A 74 26.52 10.52 -21.43
CA GLY A 74 26.44 9.06 -21.29
C GLY A 74 27.10 8.49 -20.03
N THR A 75 27.65 9.33 -19.15
CA THR A 75 28.13 8.90 -17.83
C THR A 75 27.01 8.96 -16.80
N TYR A 76 26.94 7.96 -15.93
CA TYR A 76 25.95 7.87 -14.85
C TYR A 76 26.67 7.91 -13.51
N ALA A 77 26.32 8.90 -12.68
CA ALA A 77 26.85 9.09 -11.33
C ALA A 77 25.90 8.48 -10.30
N ALA A 78 26.40 8.24 -9.08
CA ALA A 78 25.58 7.70 -7.99
C ALA A 78 24.32 8.56 -7.73
N THR A 79 24.45 9.89 -7.82
CA THR A 79 23.33 10.83 -7.68
C THR A 79 22.22 10.64 -8.70
N ASP A 80 22.54 10.21 -9.92
CA ASP A 80 21.53 10.00 -10.96
C ASP A 80 20.66 8.80 -10.62
N PHE A 81 21.28 7.72 -10.12
CA PHE A 81 20.56 6.53 -9.68
C PHE A 81 19.71 6.80 -8.45
N THR A 82 20.19 7.59 -7.48
CA THR A 82 19.40 7.94 -6.30
C THR A 82 18.18 8.79 -6.69
N LEU A 83 18.36 9.82 -7.53
CA LEU A 83 17.27 10.63 -8.04
C LEU A 83 16.28 9.82 -8.88
N ALA A 84 16.75 8.94 -9.77
CA ALA A 84 15.90 8.06 -10.56
C ALA A 84 15.11 7.08 -9.67
N ALA A 85 15.72 6.54 -8.62
CA ALA A 85 15.03 5.66 -7.66
C ALA A 85 13.91 6.40 -6.91
N PHE A 86 14.16 7.64 -6.46
CA PHE A 86 13.12 8.48 -5.86
C PHE A 86 12.00 8.82 -6.84
N ALA A 87 12.34 9.12 -8.09
CA ALA A 87 11.38 9.39 -9.16
C ALA A 87 10.46 8.17 -9.42
N LEU A 88 11.03 6.99 -9.59
CA LEU A 88 10.28 5.75 -9.78
C LEU A 88 9.41 5.42 -8.57
N PHE A 89 9.92 5.63 -7.36
CA PHE A 89 9.14 5.44 -6.14
C PHE A 89 7.93 6.38 -6.09
N ALA A 90 8.11 7.67 -6.41
CA ALA A 90 7.03 8.65 -6.42
C ALA A 90 5.93 8.28 -7.43
N ILE A 91 6.33 7.83 -8.63
CA ILE A 91 5.40 7.38 -9.69
C ILE A 91 4.62 6.13 -9.24
N ALA A 92 5.31 5.14 -8.67
CA ALA A 92 4.69 3.88 -8.25
C ALA A 92 3.81 4.03 -6.98
N ALA A 93 4.20 4.90 -6.05
CA ALA A 93 3.50 5.10 -4.79
C ALA A 93 2.21 5.91 -4.94
N ALA A 94 2.19 6.90 -5.83
CA ALA A 94 1.03 7.78 -6.05
C ALA A 94 -0.31 7.04 -6.29
N PRO A 95 -0.42 6.06 -7.23
CA PRO A 95 -1.67 5.34 -7.44
C PRO A 95 -2.02 4.45 -6.24
N ALA A 96 -1.04 3.81 -5.61
CA ALA A 96 -1.26 2.97 -4.44
C ALA A 96 -1.81 3.77 -3.25
N LEU A 97 -1.30 4.98 -3.04
CA LEU A 97 -1.75 5.90 -1.99
C LEU A 97 -3.17 6.42 -2.28
N ALA A 98 -3.46 6.82 -3.53
CA ALA A 98 -4.80 7.22 -3.95
C ALA A 98 -5.83 6.08 -3.75
N LEU A 99 -5.50 4.86 -4.16
CA LEU A 99 -6.35 3.67 -3.99
C LEU A 99 -6.56 3.28 -2.52
N SER A 100 -5.59 3.59 -1.64
CA SER A 100 -5.71 3.30 -0.22
C SER A 100 -6.70 4.23 0.51
N GLU A 101 -6.87 5.47 0.03
CA GLU A 101 -7.76 6.47 0.64
C GLU A 101 -9.24 6.25 0.27
N GLU A 102 -9.54 5.63 -0.87
CA GLU A 102 -10.91 5.45 -1.38
C GLU A 102 -11.65 4.21 -0.84
N GLY A 103 -11.20 3.66 0.28
CA GLY A 103 -11.84 2.48 0.89
C GLY A 103 -11.16 1.15 0.58
N GLY A 104 -9.93 1.20 0.06
CA GLY A 104 -8.92 0.18 0.26
C GLY A 104 -9.07 -1.06 -0.62
N VAL A 105 -8.23 -1.14 -1.65
CA VAL A 105 -7.86 -2.43 -2.25
C VAL A 105 -7.18 -3.26 -1.15
N LYS A 106 -7.92 -4.21 -0.57
CA LYS A 106 -7.34 -5.17 0.36
C LYS A 106 -6.41 -6.07 -0.45
N LEU A 107 -5.11 -5.89 -0.24
CA LEU A 107 -4.09 -6.81 -0.74
C LEU A 107 -4.45 -8.24 -0.31
N SER A 108 -4.27 -9.20 -1.22
CA SER A 108 -4.44 -10.61 -0.86
C SER A 108 -3.51 -10.97 0.30
N ARG A 109 -3.90 -11.97 1.09
CA ARG A 109 -3.09 -12.41 2.25
C ARG A 109 -1.66 -12.73 1.84
N ASP A 110 -1.49 -13.36 0.67
CA ASP A 110 -0.18 -13.75 0.15
C ASP A 110 0.63 -12.54 -0.31
N MET A 111 0.01 -11.55 -0.97
CA MET A 111 0.68 -10.30 -1.32
C MET A 111 1.05 -9.49 -0.08
N ALA A 112 0.20 -9.45 0.95
CA ALA A 112 0.50 -8.82 2.22
C ALA A 112 1.67 -9.50 2.96
N LYS A 113 1.73 -10.85 2.94
CA LYS A 113 2.87 -11.62 3.47
C LYS A 113 4.15 -11.32 2.69
N LEU A 114 4.08 -11.34 1.36
CA LEU A 114 5.22 -11.05 0.48
C LEU A 114 5.76 -9.64 0.74
N LEU A 115 4.90 -8.62 0.74
CA LEU A 115 5.28 -7.24 1.04
C LEU A 115 5.89 -7.08 2.44
N ALA A 116 5.35 -7.78 3.45
CA ALA A 116 5.92 -7.76 4.80
C ALA A 116 7.33 -8.40 4.83
N ARG A 117 7.55 -9.50 4.10
CA ARG A 117 8.87 -10.14 3.96
C ARG A 117 9.85 -9.24 3.20
N MET A 118 9.44 -8.63 2.09
CA MET A 118 10.28 -7.68 1.35
C MET A 118 10.66 -6.48 2.21
N ARG A 119 9.71 -5.96 3.01
CA ARG A 119 9.99 -4.89 3.97
C ARG A 119 10.95 -5.32 5.08
N LEU A 120 10.86 -6.57 5.53
CA LEU A 120 11.82 -7.13 6.49
C LEU A 120 13.22 -7.20 5.89
N LEU A 121 13.35 -7.76 4.68
CA LEU A 121 14.62 -7.84 3.96
C LEU A 121 15.23 -6.45 3.74
N LEU A 122 14.44 -5.49 3.27
CA LEU A 122 14.87 -4.10 3.11
C LEU A 122 15.38 -3.52 4.44
N GLY A 123 14.65 -3.74 5.54
CA GLY A 123 15.06 -3.25 6.85
C GLY A 123 16.36 -3.87 7.36
N VAL A 124 16.58 -5.16 7.09
CA VAL A 124 17.84 -5.85 7.41
C VAL A 124 18.99 -5.29 6.58
N VAL A 125 18.81 -5.15 5.26
CA VAL A 125 19.83 -4.59 4.37
C VAL A 125 20.21 -3.18 4.83
N LEU A 126 19.24 -2.29 5.06
CA LEU A 126 19.51 -0.92 5.52
C LEU A 126 20.29 -0.89 6.85
N SER A 127 19.92 -1.75 7.80
CA SER A 127 20.60 -1.82 9.10
C SER A 127 22.03 -2.33 8.95
N LEU A 128 22.24 -3.37 8.13
CA LEU A 128 23.57 -3.92 7.88
C LEU A 128 24.46 -2.94 7.13
N THR A 129 23.93 -2.24 6.13
CA THR A 129 24.69 -1.20 5.41
C THR A 129 25.12 -0.08 6.35
N GLY A 130 24.22 0.45 7.19
CA GLY A 130 24.60 1.51 8.14
C GLY A 130 25.60 1.06 9.20
N VAL A 131 25.52 -0.19 9.67
CA VAL A 131 26.53 -0.74 10.60
C VAL A 131 27.86 -0.98 9.90
N ALA A 132 27.85 -1.53 8.69
CA ALA A 132 29.06 -1.78 7.91
C ALA A 132 29.78 -0.46 7.57
N ASP A 133 29.03 0.59 7.24
CA ASP A 133 29.61 1.91 6.97
C ASP A 133 30.20 2.56 8.20
N ALA A 134 29.48 2.54 9.32
CA ALA A 134 29.94 3.08 10.60
C ALA A 134 31.24 2.41 11.09
N LEU A 135 31.46 1.14 10.72
CA LEU A 135 32.68 0.37 10.99
C LEU A 135 33.77 0.55 9.92
N GLY A 136 33.52 1.33 8.86
CA GLY A 136 34.45 1.55 7.76
C GLY A 136 34.65 0.33 6.85
N MET A 137 33.76 -0.66 6.90
CA MET A 137 33.88 -1.89 6.11
C MET A 137 33.51 -1.70 4.63
N LEU A 138 32.89 -0.56 4.29
CA LEU A 138 32.44 -0.26 2.93
C LEU A 138 33.50 0.40 2.05
N THR A 139 34.59 0.89 2.63
CA THR A 139 35.70 1.54 1.90
C THR A 139 36.99 0.73 2.04
N GLY A 140 37.88 0.83 1.05
CA GLY A 140 39.18 0.18 1.09
C GLY A 140 40.12 0.76 2.16
N ASP A 141 39.87 2.00 2.56
CA ASP A 141 40.72 2.78 3.47
C ASP A 141 40.25 2.68 4.94
N GLY A 142 39.13 2.01 5.20
CA GLY A 142 38.57 1.88 6.55
C GLY A 142 37.86 3.14 7.06
N SER A 143 37.64 4.14 6.21
CA SER A 143 36.89 5.35 6.52
C SER A 143 35.39 5.19 6.24
N GLN A 144 34.57 6.07 6.81
CA GLN A 144 33.14 6.13 6.49
C GLN A 144 32.94 6.59 5.04
N LEU A 145 31.83 6.18 4.43
CA LEU A 145 31.46 6.57 3.08
C LEU A 145 31.19 8.08 3.00
N ASP A 146 31.66 8.71 1.93
CA ASP A 146 31.26 10.07 1.61
C ASP A 146 29.85 10.09 1.01
N TRP A 147 28.86 10.20 1.90
CA TRP A 147 27.46 10.34 1.52
C TRP A 147 27.16 11.64 0.77
N GLY A 148 28.06 12.63 0.83
CA GLY A 148 28.01 13.85 0.04
C GLY A 148 28.08 13.57 -1.45
N ALA A 149 29.02 12.74 -1.86
CA ALA A 149 29.14 12.28 -3.24
C ALA A 149 27.93 11.43 -3.71
N VAL A 150 27.29 10.70 -2.80
CA VAL A 150 26.18 9.78 -3.13
C VAL A 150 24.83 10.50 -3.29
N PHE A 151 24.50 11.37 -2.33
CA PHE A 151 23.22 12.09 -2.33
C PHE A 151 23.30 13.49 -2.94
N GLY A 152 24.52 14.00 -3.11
CA GLY A 152 24.74 15.35 -3.60
C GLY A 152 24.47 16.46 -2.58
N LEU A 153 24.41 16.11 -1.30
CA LEU A 153 24.18 17.05 -0.21
C LEU A 153 25.27 16.84 0.83
N PRO A 154 25.90 17.91 1.34
CA PRO A 154 26.93 17.79 2.38
C PRO A 154 26.28 17.28 3.68
N LEU A 155 26.24 15.97 3.82
CA LEU A 155 25.61 15.27 4.94
C LEU A 155 26.71 14.62 5.79
N PRO A 156 26.73 14.84 7.11
CA PRO A 156 27.63 14.12 8.00
C PRO A 156 27.38 12.61 7.91
N SER A 157 28.43 11.83 7.70
CA SER A 157 28.35 10.37 7.53
C SER A 157 27.67 9.66 8.71
N LEU A 158 28.04 10.04 9.93
CA LEU A 158 27.42 9.51 11.16
C LEU A 158 25.91 9.75 11.25
N LEU A 159 25.41 10.85 10.70
CA LEU A 159 23.97 11.12 10.66
C LEU A 159 23.27 10.13 9.73
N VAL A 160 23.86 9.86 8.56
CA VAL A 160 23.30 8.94 7.57
C VAL A 160 23.29 7.51 8.10
N ASP A 161 24.35 7.08 8.78
CA ASP A 161 24.44 5.76 9.41
C ASP A 161 23.35 5.55 10.47
N VAL A 162 23.18 6.53 11.36
CA VAL A 162 22.15 6.48 12.40
C VAL A 162 20.74 6.44 11.78
N LEU A 163 20.52 7.18 10.69
CA LEU A 163 19.24 7.15 9.96
C LEU A 163 19.00 5.81 9.27
N LEU A 164 20.00 5.23 8.61
CA LEU A 164 19.92 3.92 7.98
C LEU A 164 19.58 2.82 8.99
N ILE A 165 20.29 2.80 10.12
CA ILE A 165 20.05 1.86 11.22
C ILE A 165 18.67 2.09 11.84
N GLY A 166 18.29 3.34 12.09
CA GLY A 166 17.00 3.70 12.69
C GLY A 166 15.81 3.33 11.80
N LEU A 167 15.86 3.66 10.51
CA LEU A 167 14.85 3.32 9.52
C LEU A 167 14.79 1.80 9.28
N GLY A 168 15.95 1.14 9.23
CA GLY A 168 16.06 -0.31 9.13
C GLY A 168 15.39 -1.02 10.30
N ALA A 169 15.73 -0.62 11.54
CA ALA A 169 15.12 -1.16 12.76
C ALA A 169 13.61 -0.88 12.82
N HIS A 170 13.16 0.30 12.40
CA HIS A 170 11.73 0.61 12.31
C HIS A 170 11.01 -0.28 11.28
N ALA A 171 11.62 -0.48 10.10
CA ALA A 171 11.08 -1.35 9.05
C ALA A 171 10.95 -2.80 9.52
N ILE A 172 11.97 -3.34 10.20
CA ILE A 172 11.98 -4.67 10.82
C ILE A 172 10.87 -4.79 11.88
N ARG A 173 10.80 -3.84 12.83
CA ARG A 173 9.75 -3.87 13.87
C ARG A 173 8.36 -3.87 13.26
N LYS A 174 8.13 -3.05 12.23
CA LYS A 174 6.83 -2.96 11.56
C LYS A 174 6.50 -4.23 10.77
N SER A 175 7.47 -4.83 10.07
CA SER A 175 7.25 -6.07 9.31
C SER A 175 6.99 -7.26 10.21
N LEU A 176 7.71 -7.40 11.34
CA LEU A 176 7.49 -8.46 12.32
C LEU A 176 6.10 -8.39 12.95
N ARG A 177 5.64 -7.19 13.33
CA ARG A 177 4.25 -6.99 13.83
C ARG A 177 3.21 -7.43 12.79
N ARG A 178 3.43 -7.09 11.52
CA ARG A 178 2.52 -7.47 10.42
C ARG A 178 2.53 -8.98 10.18
N LEU A 179 3.71 -9.60 10.09
CA LEU A 179 3.85 -11.06 9.92
C LEU A 179 3.19 -11.82 11.07
N LYS A 180 3.38 -11.37 12.32
CA LYS A 180 2.71 -11.93 13.49
C LYS A 180 1.19 -11.81 13.39
N SER A 181 0.68 -10.60 13.07
CA SER A 181 -0.77 -10.39 12.93
C SER A 181 -1.42 -11.21 11.81
N ILE A 182 -0.67 -11.51 10.73
CA ILE A 182 -1.17 -12.34 9.63
C ILE A 182 -1.08 -13.84 9.99
N GLY A 183 -0.08 -14.23 10.77
CA GLY A 183 0.09 -15.62 11.24
C GLY A 183 -0.91 -16.03 12.32
N GLU A 184 -1.31 -15.09 13.18
CA GLU A 184 -2.33 -15.30 14.22
C GLU A 184 -3.77 -15.24 13.65
N ALA A 185 -3.95 -14.75 12.42
CA ALA A 185 -5.26 -14.74 11.78
C ALA A 185 -5.67 -16.19 11.44
N PRO A 186 -6.77 -16.72 12.00
CA PRO A 186 -7.18 -18.09 11.74
C PRO A 186 -7.40 -18.28 10.24
N ASP A 187 -6.89 -19.39 9.69
CA ASP A 187 -7.17 -19.87 8.33
C ASP A 187 -8.62 -20.38 8.20
N ARG A 188 -9.55 -19.68 8.85
CA ARG A 188 -10.96 -19.98 8.69
C ARG A 188 -11.32 -19.58 7.27
N PHE A 189 -11.87 -20.54 6.54
CA PHE A 189 -12.72 -20.25 5.40
C PHE A 189 -13.82 -19.31 5.93
N ALA A 190 -13.60 -18.00 5.82
CA ALA A 190 -14.60 -17.02 6.19
C ALA A 190 -15.72 -17.22 5.18
N GLU A 191 -16.75 -17.91 5.63
CA GLU A 191 -17.90 -18.20 4.80
C GLU A 191 -18.44 -16.86 4.26
N PRO A 192 -19.05 -16.81 3.06
CA PRO A 192 -19.41 -15.56 2.40
C PRO A 192 -20.17 -14.57 3.31
N TRP A 193 -20.90 -15.07 4.30
CA TRP A 193 -21.64 -14.29 5.31
C TRP A 193 -20.81 -13.81 6.52
N GLU A 194 -19.66 -14.43 6.84
CA GLU A 194 -18.73 -13.98 7.89
C GLU A 194 -17.92 -12.75 7.44
N ARG A 195 -17.91 -12.42 6.14
CA ARG A 195 -17.27 -11.21 5.58
C ARG A 195 -18.08 -9.93 5.83
N GLN A 196 -18.74 -9.81 6.98
CA GLN A 196 -19.34 -8.55 7.46
C GLN A 196 -18.22 -7.55 7.81
N GLY A 197 -17.61 -6.95 6.79
CA GLY A 197 -16.52 -5.96 6.94
C GLY A 197 -15.60 -5.81 5.72
N GLY A 198 -15.93 -6.45 4.59
CA GLY A 198 -15.28 -6.19 3.29
C GLY A 198 -16.17 -5.32 2.40
N SER A 199 -15.57 -4.33 1.74
CA SER A 199 -16.16 -3.20 1.01
C SER A 199 -16.97 -3.53 -0.26
N SER A 200 -17.67 -4.67 -0.32
CA SER A 200 -18.69 -4.93 -1.34
C SER A 200 -19.97 -5.42 -0.67
N GLN A 201 -20.57 -4.53 0.11
CA GLN A 201 -21.79 -4.78 0.86
C GLN A 201 -23.02 -4.69 -0.06
N TRP A 202 -23.14 -5.61 -1.04
CA TRP A 202 -24.46 -5.90 -1.59
C TRP A 202 -25.22 -6.76 -0.59
N LYS A 203 -25.81 -6.10 0.42
CA LYS A 203 -26.81 -6.76 1.28
C LYS A 203 -28.10 -6.87 0.50
N GLY A 204 -28.52 -8.10 0.18
CA GLY A 204 -29.88 -8.38 -0.28
C GLY A 204 -30.91 -7.89 0.74
N SER A 205 -32.17 -7.69 0.31
CA SER A 205 -33.27 -7.18 1.15
C SER A 205 -33.42 -7.94 2.48
N ILE A 206 -33.13 -9.24 2.46
CA ILE A 206 -33.22 -10.15 3.61
C ILE A 206 -32.10 -9.87 4.64
N GLU A 207 -30.86 -9.69 4.18
CA GLU A 207 -29.72 -9.38 5.06
C GLU A 207 -29.78 -7.98 5.68
N ARG A 208 -30.59 -7.07 5.11
CA ARG A 208 -30.87 -5.76 5.71
C ARG A 208 -31.90 -5.82 6.83
N ARG A 209 -32.83 -6.78 6.80
CA ARG A 209 -33.92 -6.90 7.79
C ARG A 209 -33.49 -7.59 9.07
N LYS A 210 -32.45 -8.44 9.03
CA LYS A 210 -31.95 -9.12 10.21
C LYS A 210 -31.16 -8.13 11.09
N LYS A 211 -31.75 -7.73 12.23
CA LYS A 211 -31.11 -6.84 13.22
C LYS A 211 -29.92 -7.50 13.91
N GLU A 212 -29.92 -8.82 14.03
CA GLU A 212 -28.88 -9.61 14.69
C GLU A 212 -28.10 -10.39 13.63
N GLY A 213 -26.84 -10.01 13.42
CA GLY A 213 -25.97 -10.67 12.44
C GLY A 213 -25.91 -12.18 12.66
N GLY A 214 -26.21 -12.94 11.61
CA GLY A 214 -26.15 -14.40 11.58
C GLY A 214 -26.81 -14.92 10.30
N PRO A 215 -26.65 -16.20 9.95
CA PRO A 215 -27.21 -16.76 8.71
C PRO A 215 -28.74 -16.57 8.69
N PRO A 216 -29.34 -16.19 7.54
CA PRO A 216 -30.79 -16.11 7.43
C PRO A 216 -31.38 -17.49 7.72
N THR A 217 -32.29 -17.55 8.68
CA THR A 217 -32.98 -18.79 9.00
C THR A 217 -34.05 -19.07 7.93
N VAL A 218 -34.52 -20.32 7.85
CA VAL A 218 -35.67 -20.66 7.00
C VAL A 218 -36.90 -19.82 7.37
N GLY A 219 -37.05 -19.42 8.63
CA GLY A 219 -38.07 -18.47 9.09
C GLY A 219 -37.89 -17.07 8.52
N ASP A 220 -36.67 -16.53 8.51
CA ASP A 220 -36.37 -15.21 7.94
C ASP A 220 -36.67 -15.15 6.43
N LEU A 221 -36.36 -16.24 5.72
CA LEU A 221 -36.67 -16.39 4.29
C LEU A 221 -38.18 -16.40 4.05
N ARG A 222 -38.93 -17.17 4.84
CA ARG A 222 -40.38 -17.30 4.72
C ARG A 222 -41.13 -16.00 5.03
N ALA A 223 -40.72 -15.31 6.11
CA ALA A 223 -41.23 -13.99 6.47
C ALA A 223 -40.92 -12.95 5.39
N SER A 224 -39.73 -13.01 4.77
CA SER A 224 -39.34 -12.06 3.72
C SER A 224 -40.15 -12.21 2.42
N LEU A 225 -40.58 -13.43 2.12
CA LEU A 225 -41.41 -13.78 0.98
C LEU A 225 -42.91 -13.64 1.28
N LYS A 226 -43.28 -13.21 2.50
CA LYS A 226 -44.67 -13.09 2.97
C LYS A 226 -45.48 -14.38 2.77
N LEU A 227 -44.82 -15.53 2.78
CA LEU A 227 -45.47 -16.82 2.59
C LEU A 227 -46.51 -17.11 3.70
N ASP A 228 -46.29 -16.56 4.89
CA ASP A 228 -47.23 -16.65 6.02
C ASP A 228 -48.50 -15.79 5.81
N GLU A 229 -48.46 -14.81 4.89
CA GLU A 229 -49.63 -13.98 4.53
C GLU A 229 -50.50 -14.67 3.47
N TYR A 230 -49.96 -15.66 2.76
CA TYR A 230 -50.65 -16.43 1.72
C TYR A 230 -50.91 -17.90 2.10
N GLU A 231 -50.66 -18.30 3.35
CA GLU A 231 -51.12 -19.61 3.84
C GLU A 231 -52.64 -19.57 4.09
N ASP A 232 -53.31 -20.07 3.08
CA ASP A 232 -54.74 -20.15 2.78
C ASP A 232 -55.73 -20.23 3.96
N ILE A 233 -56.72 -19.33 3.87
CA ILE A 233 -58.07 -19.38 4.49
C ILE A 233 -58.75 -20.76 4.28
N PHE A 234 -58.32 -21.54 3.30
CA PHE A 234 -58.87 -22.87 2.98
C PHE A 234 -58.47 -23.99 3.96
N GLN A 235 -57.48 -23.79 4.83
CA GLN A 235 -57.18 -24.73 5.93
C GLN A 235 -57.98 -24.45 7.22
N ILE A 236 -58.55 -23.25 7.35
CA ILE A 236 -59.33 -22.85 8.55
C ILE A 236 -60.69 -23.58 8.58
N GLY A 237 -61.18 -24.09 7.44
CA GLY A 237 -62.53 -24.66 7.31
C GLY A 237 -62.66 -26.18 7.23
N THR A 238 -61.58 -26.97 7.29
CA THR A 238 -61.62 -28.40 6.90
C THR A 238 -61.29 -29.41 8.00
N SER A 239 -61.21 -29.02 9.28
CA SER A 239 -61.23 -30.01 10.38
C SER A 239 -62.56 -29.96 11.14
N SER A 240 -63.35 -30.99 10.89
CA SER A 240 -64.58 -31.38 11.57
C SER A 240 -64.29 -31.69 13.05
N GLU A 241 -64.95 -31.01 13.98
CA GLU A 241 -66.07 -31.54 14.77
C GLU A 241 -66.44 -30.53 15.86
N LEU A 242 -67.74 -30.39 16.06
CA LEU A 242 -68.32 -29.61 17.14
C LEU A 242 -67.84 -30.14 18.49
N ASP A 243 -67.59 -29.18 19.38
CA ASP A 243 -67.54 -29.30 20.84
C ASP A 243 -66.13 -29.40 21.46
N SER A 244 -65.72 -28.28 22.04
CA SER A 244 -64.58 -28.09 22.94
C SER A 244 -63.16 -28.38 22.40
N MET A 245 -62.44 -27.35 21.95
CA MET A 245 -60.99 -27.21 22.19
C MET A 245 -60.46 -25.88 21.63
N ARG A 246 -59.69 -25.14 22.43
CA ARG A 246 -58.73 -24.16 21.90
C ARG A 246 -57.66 -24.98 21.19
N VAL A 247 -57.79 -25.15 19.89
CA VAL A 247 -56.78 -25.83 19.05
C VAL A 247 -55.81 -24.75 18.58
N GLY A 248 -54.58 -24.74 19.11
CA GLY A 248 -53.52 -23.95 18.51
C GLY A 248 -53.16 -24.55 17.16
N ARG A 249 -52.79 -23.72 16.18
CA ARG A 249 -52.46 -24.19 14.82
C ARG A 249 -51.27 -25.13 14.90
N LYS A 250 -51.31 -26.36 14.36
CA LYS A 250 -50.11 -27.24 14.35
C LYS A 250 -48.92 -26.51 13.74
N CYS A 251 -47.83 -26.42 14.49
CA CYS A 251 -46.64 -25.70 14.07
C CYS A 251 -45.96 -26.44 12.91
N HIS A 252 -45.96 -25.82 11.73
CA HIS A 252 -45.36 -26.36 10.51
C HIS A 252 -43.86 -26.63 10.61
N TYR A 253 -43.14 -25.92 11.49
CA TYR A 253 -41.70 -26.13 11.69
C TYR A 253 -41.36 -27.47 12.33
N CYS A 254 -42.29 -28.06 13.09
CA CYS A 254 -42.10 -29.32 13.79
C CYS A 254 -43.20 -30.35 13.51
N SER A 255 -44.11 -30.07 12.56
CA SER A 255 -45.26 -30.94 12.26
C SER A 255 -46.05 -31.37 13.51
N GLY A 256 -46.19 -30.47 14.49
CA GLY A 256 -46.83 -30.77 15.78
C GLY A 256 -45.97 -31.48 16.84
N GLN A 257 -44.68 -31.74 16.59
CA GLN A 257 -43.78 -32.39 17.57
C GLN A 257 -43.21 -31.44 18.65
N GLY A 258 -43.36 -30.14 18.47
CA GLY A 258 -42.79 -29.11 19.36
C GLY A 258 -41.39 -28.67 18.92
N CYS A 259 -41.21 -27.38 18.68
CA CYS A 259 -39.92 -26.75 18.46
C CYS A 259 -39.87 -25.36 19.09
N GLN A 260 -38.68 -24.76 19.11
CA GLN A 260 -38.45 -23.46 19.71
C GLN A 260 -39.34 -22.34 19.11
N MET A 261 -39.79 -22.49 17.86
CA MET A 261 -40.67 -21.52 17.18
C MET A 261 -42.12 -21.56 17.65
N CYS A 262 -42.58 -22.69 18.22
CA CYS A 262 -43.89 -22.82 18.86
C CYS A 262 -43.75 -23.00 20.38
N ASN A 263 -42.67 -22.49 20.97
CA ASN A 263 -42.46 -22.60 22.42
C ASN A 263 -42.57 -24.06 22.95
N PHE A 264 -42.17 -25.03 22.12
CA PHE A 264 -42.26 -26.48 22.36
C PHE A 264 -43.66 -27.06 22.53
N THR A 265 -44.74 -26.30 22.27
CA THR A 265 -46.11 -26.80 22.40
C THR A 265 -46.53 -27.65 21.20
N GLY A 266 -45.83 -27.53 20.07
CA GLY A 266 -46.25 -28.14 18.80
C GLY A 266 -47.35 -27.35 18.10
N GLU A 267 -47.81 -26.26 18.71
CA GLU A 267 -48.93 -25.45 18.25
C GLU A 267 -48.56 -23.95 18.28
N LEU A 268 -48.92 -23.22 17.23
CA LEU A 268 -48.80 -21.77 17.15
C LEU A 268 -50.09 -21.17 17.70
N ASP A 269 -49.98 -20.51 18.85
CA ASP A 269 -51.03 -19.65 19.41
C ASP A 269 -51.42 -18.50 18.46
#